data_AF-A0ABD0P7Q8-F1
#
_entry.id   AF-A0ABD0P7Q8-F1
#
_cell.length_a   1.000
_cell.length_b   1.000
_cell.length_c   1.000
_cell.angle_alpha   90.00
_cell.angle_beta   90.00
_cell.angle_gamma   90.00
#
_symmetry.space_group_name_H-M   'P 1'
#
loop_
_entity.id
_entity.type
_entity.pdbx_description
1 polymer ?
#
loop_
_entity_poly.entity_id
_entity_poly.type
_entity_poly.pdbx_seq_one_letter_code
_entity_poly.pdbx_strand_id
1 'polypeptide(L)' 'GSTLCDINSAVNDRSLAVEMDVHTKFSIWVSFCEIYNENIHDLLEPHSNNASRRTNLRLCQDVKGNSFIK' A
#
# COMPACT_ATOMS: atom_id res chain seq x y z
N GLY A 1 -14.42 21.47 -9.26
CA GLY A 1 -12.97 21.35 -9.38
C GLY A 1 -12.30 21.90 -8.14
N SER A 2 -12.23 21.12 -7.08
CA SER A 2 -11.43 21.44 -5.88
C SER A 2 -11.23 20.15 -5.09
N THR A 3 -10.09 19.49 -5.26
CA THR A 3 -9.67 18.33 -4.44
C THR A 3 -8.15 18.15 -4.38
N LEU A 4 -7.36 18.88 -5.18
CA LEU A 4 -5.89 18.74 -5.19
C LEU A 4 -5.17 19.62 -4.17
N CYS A 5 -5.79 20.72 -3.71
CA CYS A 5 -5.16 21.64 -2.75
C CYS A 5 -5.15 21.13 -1.31
N ASP A 6 -6.13 20.30 -0.94
CA ASP A 6 -6.32 19.87 0.45
C ASP A 6 -5.35 18.75 0.85
N ILE A 7 -4.85 18.00 -0.13
CA ILE A 7 -3.86 16.93 0.10
C ILE A 7 -2.47 17.54 0.39
N ASN A 8 -2.10 18.63 -0.28
CA ASN A 8 -0.77 19.23 -0.13
C ASN A 8 -0.56 19.90 1.24
N SER A 9 -1.62 20.42 1.89
CA SER A 9 -1.48 21.05 3.22
C SER A 9 -1.38 20.03 4.36
N ALA A 10 -1.97 18.83 4.24
CA ALA A 10 -1.96 17.83 5.30
C ALA A 10 -0.63 17.05 5.42
N VAL A 11 0.22 17.10 4.39
CA VAL A 11 1.48 16.34 4.32
C VAL A 11 2.62 17.06 5.06
N ASN A 12 2.54 18.37 5.28
CA ASN A 12 3.67 19.18 5.71
C ASN A 12 4.02 19.06 7.22
N ASP A 13 3.12 18.55 8.07
CA ASP A 13 3.27 18.67 9.55
C ASP A 13 3.38 17.33 10.32
N ARG A 14 3.61 16.19 9.66
CA ARG A 14 3.89 14.91 10.35
C ARG A 14 5.36 14.55 10.37
N SER A 15 6.22 15.51 10.69
CA SER A 15 7.64 15.23 10.92
C SER A 15 7.79 14.41 12.19
N LEU A 16 8.11 13.12 12.05
CA LEU A 16 8.54 12.28 13.17
C LEU A 16 10.02 12.56 13.41
N ALA A 17 10.33 13.48 14.33
CA ALA A 17 11.69 13.67 14.80
C ALA A 17 12.04 12.53 15.76
N VAL A 18 12.73 11.52 15.25
CA VAL A 18 13.35 10.47 16.07
C VAL A 18 14.83 10.83 16.17
N GLU A 19 15.35 10.87 17.39
CA GLU A 19 16.80 10.96 17.61
C GLU A 19 17.40 9.59 17.29
N MET A 20 18.29 9.55 16.29
CA MET A 20 18.72 8.29 15.69
C MET A 20 20.23 8.17 15.70
N ASP A 21 20.68 6.95 16.02
CA ASP A 21 22.09 6.60 15.89
C ASP A 21 22.53 6.65 14.43
N VAL A 22 23.76 7.11 14.20
CA VAL A 22 24.33 7.32 12.85
C VAL A 22 24.45 6.01 12.04
N HIS A 23 24.37 4.85 12.70
CA HIS A 23 24.41 3.54 12.05
C HIS A 23 23.01 2.93 11.84
N THR A 24 21.94 3.67 12.13
CA THR A 24 20.59 3.17 11.91
C THR A 24 20.30 3.02 10.41
N LYS A 25 19.81 1.84 10.01
CA LYS A 25 19.39 1.56 8.63
C LYS A 25 17.88 1.41 8.56
N PHE A 26 17.31 1.85 7.45
CA PHE A 26 15.89 1.76 7.19
C PHE A 26 15.59 0.88 5.99
N SER A 27 14.36 0.39 5.96
CA SER A 27 13.79 -0.24 4.78
C SER A 27 12.32 0.17 4.72
N ILE A 28 11.88 0.53 3.53
CA ILE A 28 10.52 1.00 3.27
C ILE A 28 9.92 0.04 2.25
N TRP A 29 8.69 -0.38 2.52
CA TRP A 29 7.87 -1.15 1.59
C TRP A 29 6.57 -0.40 1.34
N VAL A 30 6.08 -0.46 0.11
CA VAL A 30 4.80 0.09 -0.30
C VAL A 30 3.98 -1.04 -0.90
N SER A 31 2.73 -1.16 -0.46
CA SER A 31 1.73 -2.05 -1.05
C SER A 31 0.54 -1.22 -1.50
N PHE A 32 -0.06 -1.59 -2.64
CA PHE A 32 -1.24 -0.89 -3.16
C PHE A 32 -2.17 -1.89 -3.84
N CYS A 33 -3.39 -2.01 -3.33
CA CYS A 33 -4.42 -2.90 -3.87
C CYS A 33 -5.78 -2.23 -3.84
N GLU A 34 -6.69 -2.70 -4.69
CA GLU A 34 -8.11 -2.34 -4.66
C GLU A 34 -8.96 -3.57 -4.34
N ILE A 35 -10.07 -3.34 -3.65
CA ILE A 35 -11.13 -4.33 -3.48
C ILE A 35 -12.32 -3.85 -4.30
N TYR A 36 -12.64 -4.58 -5.36
CA TYR A 36 -13.76 -4.28 -6.24
C TYR A 36 -14.50 -5.57 -6.57
N ASN A 37 -15.82 -5.56 -6.39
CA ASN A 37 -16.68 -6.72 -6.68
C ASN A 37 -16.17 -8.02 -6.01
N GLU A 38 -15.86 -7.94 -4.70
CA GLU A 38 -15.34 -9.06 -3.90
C GLU A 38 -14.00 -9.66 -4.40
N ASN A 39 -13.29 -8.97 -5.28
CA ASN A 39 -11.99 -9.37 -5.80
C ASN A 39 -10.91 -8.39 -5.32
N ILE A 40 -9.72 -8.90 -5.02
CA ILE A 40 -8.57 -8.10 -4.58
C ILE A 40 -7.55 -8.08 -5.71
N HIS A 41 -7.20 -6.88 -6.16
CA HIS A 41 -6.28 -6.66 -7.28
C HIS A 41 -5.03 -5.93 -6.82
N ASP A 42 -3.86 -6.46 -7.19
CA ASP A 42 -2.60 -5.75 -7.02
C ASP A 42 -2.52 -4.60 -8.04
N LEU A 43 -2.39 -3.37 -7.53
CA LEU A 43 -2.27 -2.16 -8.37
C LEU A 43 -0.82 -1.85 -8.75
N LEU A 44 0.15 -2.52 -8.12
CA LEU A 44 1.56 -2.44 -8.47
C LEU A 44 1.93 -3.46 -9.56
N GLU A 45 1.06 -4.44 -9.85
CA GLU A 45 1.26 -5.40 -10.93
C GLU A 45 1.16 -4.67 -12.30
N PRO A 46 2.16 -4.81 -13.19
CA PRO A 46 2.11 -4.20 -14.51
C PRO A 46 0.93 -4.76 -15.30
N HIS A 47 0.20 -3.87 -15.98
CA HIS A 47 -0.96 -4.27 -16.76
C HIS A 47 -0.49 -5.13 -17.95
N SER A 48 -0.80 -6.43 -17.93
CA SER A 48 -0.57 -7.28 -19.10
C SER A 48 -1.57 -6.89 -20.20
N ASN A 49 -1.07 -6.34 -21.31
CA ASN A 49 -1.88 -6.06 -22.50
C ASN A 49 -2.44 -7.34 -23.17
N ASN A 50 -1.99 -8.51 -22.74
CA ASN A 50 -2.46 -9.80 -23.21
C ASN A 50 -3.31 -10.43 -22.11
N ALA A 51 -4.46 -11.00 -22.51
CA ALA A 51 -5.58 -11.53 -21.71
C ALA A 51 -5.27 -12.59 -20.61
N SER A 52 -4.04 -12.64 -20.07
CA SER A 52 -3.73 -13.33 -18.84
C SER A 52 -4.47 -12.63 -17.70
N ARG A 53 -5.35 -13.38 -17.01
CA ARG A 53 -6.08 -12.88 -15.85
C ARG A 53 -5.07 -12.35 -14.82
N ARG A 54 -5.31 -11.12 -14.33
CA ARG A 54 -4.59 -10.57 -13.17
C ARG A 54 -4.63 -11.59 -12.04
N THR A 55 -3.52 -11.75 -11.32
CA THR A 55 -3.48 -12.63 -10.17
C THR A 55 -4.38 -12.04 -9.10
N ASN A 56 -5.41 -12.79 -8.66
CA ASN A 56 -6.28 -12.32 -7.59
C ASN A 56 -5.58 -12.55 -6.24
N LEU A 57 -5.36 -11.47 -5.50
CA LEU A 57 -4.82 -11.55 -4.15
C LEU A 57 -5.87 -12.14 -3.20
N ARG A 58 -5.42 -12.74 -2.10
CA ARG A 58 -6.32 -13.42 -1.15
C ARG A 58 -6.30 -12.78 0.22
N LEU A 59 -7.47 -12.54 0.80
CA LEU A 59 -7.59 -12.23 2.22
C LEU A 59 -7.31 -13.50 3.04
N CYS A 60 -6.32 -13.44 3.91
CA CYS A 60 -5.88 -14.53 4.77
C CYS A 60 -5.83 -14.06 6.24
N GLN A 61 -5.75 -15.02 7.16
CA GLN A 61 -5.44 -14.77 8.57
C GLN A 61 -4.15 -15.48 8.96
N ASP A 62 -3.32 -14.82 9.77
CA ASP A 62 -2.14 -15.44 10.37
C ASP A 62 -2.54 -16.37 11.54
N VAL A 63 -1.56 -17.05 12.16
CA VAL A 63 -1.80 -17.95 13.31
C VAL A 63 -2.37 -17.24 14.55
N LYS A 64 -2.34 -15.90 14.58
CA LYS A 64 -2.87 -15.06 15.66
C LYS A 64 -4.25 -14.47 15.30
N GLY A 65 -4.77 -14.74 14.11
CA GLY A 65 -6.04 -14.21 13.60
C GLY A 65 -5.93 -12.83 12.95
N ASN A 66 -4.73 -12.27 12.76
CA ASN A 66 -4.57 -10.98 12.08
C ASN A 66 -4.80 -11.15 10.59
N SER A 67 -5.62 -10.28 10.02
CA SER A 67 -5.94 -10.33 8.59
C SER A 67 -4.81 -9.70 7.75
N PHE A 68 -4.47 -10.33 6.63
CA PHE A 68 -3.50 -9.82 5.67
C PHE A 68 -3.88 -10.20 4.23
N ILE A 69 -3.34 -9.48 3.26
CA ILE A 69 -3.47 -9.78 1.83
C ILE A 69 -2.26 -10.61 1.38
N LYS A 70 -2.52 -11.74 0.74
CA LYS A 70 -1.51 -12.67 0.20
C LYS A 70 -1.46 -12.65 -1.32
#